data_AF-A0A2T0VZT9-F1
#
_entry.id   AF-A0A2T0VZT9-F1
#
_cell.length_a   1.000
_cell.length_b   1.000
_cell.length_c   1.000
_cell.angle_alpha   90.00
_cell.angle_beta   90.00
_cell.angle_gamma   90.00
#
_symmetry.space_group_name_H-M   'P 1'
#
loop_
_entity.id
_entity.type
_entity.pdbx_description
1 polymer ?
#
loop_
_entity_poly.entity_id
_entity_poly.type
_entity_poly.pdbx_seq_one_letter_code
_entity_poly.pdbx_strand_id
1 'polypeptide(L)'
;MKQKELFSAYRSPRFSWKDVGFSLITLGLKKPKDIQEEAKLYKLILINDTLDIYEESTQGQTKLLETVHLDEKEVSAVKRRNRYYSDHHVYHLDRYA
;
A
#
# COMPACT_ATOMS: atom_id res chain seq x y z
N MET A 1 -3.19 22.20 -16.32
CA MET A 1 -4.17 21.11 -16.09
C MET A 1 -3.55 20.13 -15.11
N LYS A 2 -4.26 19.72 -14.04
CA LYS A 2 -3.74 18.73 -13.09
C LYS A 2 -3.93 17.34 -13.70
N GLN A 3 -2.85 16.55 -13.81
CA GLN A 3 -2.93 15.17 -14.31
C GLN A 3 -3.35 14.28 -13.14
N LYS A 4 -4.54 13.69 -13.23
CA LYS A 4 -5.10 12.78 -12.21
C LYS A 4 -5.01 11.35 -12.74
N GLU A 5 -4.29 10.50 -12.04
CA GLU A 5 -4.18 9.07 -12.34
C GLU A 5 -4.79 8.26 -11.18
N LEU A 6 -5.63 7.29 -11.51
CA LEU A 6 -6.30 6.42 -10.53
C LEU A 6 -5.77 5.00 -10.63
N PHE A 7 -5.49 4.42 -9.46
CA PHE A 7 -4.97 3.08 -9.31
C PHE A 7 -5.82 2.32 -8.31
N SER A 8 -6.12 1.06 -8.62
CA SER A 8 -6.51 0.08 -7.62
C SER A 8 -5.23 -0.54 -7.06
N ALA A 9 -5.23 -0.97 -5.81
CA ALA A 9 -4.05 -1.55 -5.20
C ALA A 9 -4.39 -2.60 -4.17
N TYR A 10 -3.49 -3.55 -4.03
CA TYR A 10 -3.40 -4.39 -2.84
C TYR A 10 -2.12 -4.04 -2.09
N ARG A 11 -2.19 -4.05 -0.76
CA ARG A 11 -1.02 -3.84 0.08
C ARG A 11 -0.44 -5.17 0.53
N SER A 12 0.87 -5.19 0.69
CA SER A 12 1.59 -6.29 1.33
C SER A 12 2.48 -5.72 2.42
N PRO A 13 2.61 -6.39 3.57
CA PRO A 13 3.55 -5.97 4.60
C PRO A 13 4.97 -6.03 4.07
N ARG A 14 5.77 -5.02 4.41
CA ARG A 14 7.17 -4.96 4.03
C ARG A 14 7.98 -5.78 5.04
N PHE A 15 8.18 -7.06 4.76
CA PHE A 15 8.95 -7.94 5.64
C PHE A 15 10.41 -7.48 5.72
N SER A 16 10.88 -7.18 6.94
CA SER A 16 12.30 -7.03 7.21
C SER A 16 12.94 -8.39 7.41
N TRP A 17 14.21 -8.57 7.03
CA TRP A 17 14.97 -9.81 7.31
C TRP A 17 15.00 -10.16 8.81
N LYS A 18 14.86 -9.14 9.68
CA LYS A 18 14.73 -9.31 11.12
C LYS A 18 13.44 -10.05 11.51
N ASP A 19 12.33 -9.80 10.80
CA ASP A 19 11.02 -10.40 11.07
C ASP A 19 11.00 -11.88 10.63
N VAL A 20 11.70 -12.19 9.53
CA VAL A 20 11.90 -13.58 9.07
C VAL A 20 12.75 -14.37 10.09
N GLY A 21 13.79 -13.74 10.64
CA GLY A 21 14.63 -14.34 11.69
C GLY A 21 13.83 -14.66 12.97
N PHE A 22 12.97 -13.74 13.41
CA PHE A 22 12.09 -13.99 14.56
C PHE A 22 11.03 -15.08 14.28
N SER A 23 10.49 -15.15 13.06
CA SER A 23 9.54 -16.19 12.64
C SER A 23 10.14 -17.61 12.71
N LEU A 24 11.40 -17.78 12.30
CA LEU A 24 12.09 -19.08 12.41
C LEU A 24 12.39 -19.48 13.85
N ILE A 25 12.72 -18.52 14.73
CA ILE A 25 12.97 -18.78 16.16
C ILE A 25 11.66 -19.06 16.91
N THR A 26 10.55 -18.48 16.47
CA THR A 26 9.23 -18.59 17.13
C THR A 26 8.32 -19.68 16.54
N LEU A 27 8.85 -20.64 15.78
CA LEU A 27 8.12 -21.80 15.25
C LEU A 27 7.34 -22.65 16.30
N GLY A 28 7.46 -22.35 17.60
CA GLY A 28 6.64 -22.94 18.68
C GLY A 28 5.79 -21.96 19.50
N LEU A 29 5.84 -20.65 19.25
CA LEU A 29 5.10 -19.65 20.04
C LEU A 29 4.21 -18.85 19.11
N LYS A 30 2.90 -19.08 19.27
CA LYS A 30 1.76 -18.39 18.64
C LYS A 30 2.20 -17.10 17.95
N LYS A 31 2.00 -17.05 16.62
CA LYS A 31 2.00 -15.80 15.87
C LYS A 31 1.31 -14.76 16.75
N PRO A 32 1.94 -13.61 17.05
CA PRO A 32 1.17 -12.49 17.58
C PRO A 32 -0.05 -12.37 16.68
N LYS A 33 -1.21 -12.02 17.25
CA LYS A 33 -2.41 -11.73 16.45
C LYS A 33 -2.05 -10.52 15.57
N ASP A 34 -1.33 -10.76 14.49
CA ASP A 34 -1.37 -9.95 13.30
C ASP A 34 -2.84 -9.99 12.96
N ILE A 35 -3.45 -8.88 13.36
CA ILE A 35 -4.69 -8.33 12.85
C ILE A 35 -4.93 -9.02 11.53
N GLN A 36 -5.91 -9.93 11.50
CA GLN A 36 -6.44 -10.45 10.25
C GLN A 36 -6.94 -9.21 9.53
N GLU A 37 -6.04 -8.56 8.79
CA GLU A 37 -6.39 -7.48 7.92
C GLU A 37 -7.34 -8.16 6.95
N GLU A 38 -8.63 -7.83 7.08
CA GLU A 38 -9.63 -8.22 6.12
C GLU A 38 -9.09 -7.93 4.72
N ALA A 39 -9.52 -8.68 3.71
CA ALA A 39 -9.14 -8.40 2.33
C ALA A 39 -9.69 -7.02 1.95
N LYS A 40 -8.92 -5.97 2.24
CA LYS A 40 -9.26 -4.58 1.97
C LYS A 40 -8.67 -4.20 0.62
N LEU A 41 -9.49 -3.58 -0.20
CA LEU A 41 -9.05 -3.02 -1.47
C LEU A 41 -8.55 -1.60 -1.21
N TYR A 42 -7.50 -1.19 -1.90
CA TYR A 42 -6.96 0.16 -1.79
C TYR A 42 -7.17 0.89 -3.11
N LYS A 43 -7.47 2.18 -3.02
CA LYS A 43 -7.57 3.06 -4.17
C LYS A 43 -6.60 4.20 -3.98
N LEU A 44 -5.68 4.36 -4.92
CA LEU A 44 -4.67 5.40 -4.87
C LEU A 44 -4.93 6.41 -5.98
N ILE A 45 -4.87 7.68 -5.64
CA ILE A 45 -5.07 8.79 -6.57
C ILE A 45 -3.81 9.63 -6.57
N LEU A 46 -3.13 9.65 -7.71
CA LEU A 46 -1.97 10.50 -7.93
C LEU A 46 -2.41 11.78 -8.64
N ILE A 47 -2.19 12.93 -8.00
CA ILE A 47 -2.47 14.26 -8.53
C ILE A 47 -1.16 15.04 -8.54
N ASN A 48 -0.55 15.16 -9.72
CA ASN A 48 0.81 15.70 -9.88
C ASN A 48 1.85 14.92 -9.05
N ASP A 49 2.19 15.43 -7.87
CA ASP A 49 3.15 14.93 -6.89
C ASP A 49 2.48 14.44 -5.60
N THR A 50 1.17 14.62 -5.45
CA THR A 50 0.43 14.21 -4.26
C THR A 50 -0.27 12.88 -4.49
N LEU A 51 -0.08 11.92 -3.58
CA LEU A 51 -0.68 10.60 -3.60
C LEU A 51 -1.66 10.44 -2.44
N ASP A 52 -2.95 10.35 -2.75
CA ASP A 52 -4.00 10.05 -1.77
C ASP A 52 -4.26 8.55 -1.75
N ILE A 53 -4.24 7.95 -0.56
CA ILE A 53 -4.46 6.51 -0.34
C ILE A 53 -5.80 6.33 0.37
N TYR A 54 -6.72 5.66 -0.32
CA TYR A 54 -8.02 5.30 0.20
C TYR A 54 -8.11 3.80 0.46
N GLU A 55 -8.82 3.45 1.51
CA GLU A 55 -9.23 2.08 1.83
C GLU A 55 -10.70 1.90 1.44
N GLU A 56 -10.98 0.88 0.65
CA GLU A 56 -12.33 0.44 0.28
C GLU A 56 -12.68 -0.81 1.09
N SER A 57 -13.73 -0.69 1.90
CA SER A 57 -14.31 -1.83 2.60
C SER A 57 -15.18 -2.65 1.66
N THR A 58 -15.42 -3.92 2.00
CA THR A 58 -16.35 -4.81 1.28
C THR A 58 -17.79 -4.29 1.28
N GLN A 59 -18.12 -3.35 2.15
CA GLN A 59 -19.42 -2.67 2.23
C GLN A 59 -19.49 -1.41 1.33
N GLY A 60 -18.46 -1.16 0.51
CA GLY A 60 -18.41 -0.02 -0.40
C GLY A 60 -18.11 1.33 0.27
N GLN A 61 -17.66 1.32 1.53
CA GLN A 61 -17.22 2.54 2.21
C GLN A 61 -15.78 2.85 1.82
N THR A 62 -15.55 4.08 1.35
CA THR A 62 -14.21 4.57 1.05
C THR A 62 -13.72 5.48 2.17
N LYS A 63 -12.55 5.19 2.74
CA LYS A 63 -11.93 6.01 3.79
C LYS A 63 -10.56 6.48 3.34
N LEU A 64 -10.32 7.79 3.38
CA LEU A 64 -8.96 8.34 3.19
C LEU A 64 -8.09 7.91 4.37
N LEU A 65 -7.01 7.19 4.09
CA LEU A 65 -6.05 6.77 5.10
C LEU A 65 -4.93 7.80 5.23
N GLU A 66 -4.40 8.24 4.11
CA GLU A 66 -3.16 9.03 4.07
C GLU A 66 -3.08 9.86 2.79
N THR A 67 -2.45 11.02 2.90
CA THR A 67 -2.07 11.88 1.77
C THR A 67 -0.56 12.09 1.86
N VAL A 68 0.17 11.66 0.85
CA VAL A 68 1.64 11.71 0.81
C VAL A 68 2.09 12.63 -0.32
N HIS A 69 3.07 13.50 -0.05
CA HIS A 69 3.76 14.24 -1.09
C HIS A 69 4.98 13.42 -1.54
N LEU A 70 4.99 13.07 -2.82
CA LEU A 70 6.03 12.24 -3.44
C LEU A 70 7.07 13.12 -4.12
N ASP A 71 8.32 12.68 -4.08
CA ASP A 71 9.37 13.27 -4.92
C ASP A 71 9.25 12.81 -6.40
N GLU A 72 10.01 13.45 -7.29
CA GLU A 72 9.95 13.12 -8.72
C GLU A 72 10.35 11.65 -9.02
N LYS A 73 11.22 11.05 -8.20
CA LYS A 73 11.67 9.67 -8.36
C LYS A 73 10.57 8.69 -7.93
N GLU A 74 9.86 9.00 -6.86
CA GLU A 74 8.73 8.25 -6.34
C GLU A 74 7.53 8.33 -7.28
N VAL A 75 7.20 9.52 -7.79
CA VAL A 75 6.21 9.70 -8.86
C VAL A 75 6.56 8.84 -10.07
N SER A 76 7.83 8.86 -10.50
CA SER A 76 8.30 8.02 -11.60
C SER A 76 8.21 6.52 -11.29
N ALA A 77 8.48 6.11 -10.05
CA ALA A 77 8.36 4.73 -9.60
C ALA A 77 6.90 4.25 -9.61
N VAL A 78 5.98 5.08 -9.12
CA VAL A 78 4.53 4.82 -9.17
C VAL A 78 4.08 4.61 -10.61
N LYS A 79 4.46 5.51 -11.53
CA LYS A 79 4.03 5.45 -12.93
C LYS A 79 4.64 4.31 -13.75
N ARG A 80 5.94 4.02 -13.54
CA ARG A 80 6.70 3.03 -14.34
C ARG A 80 6.68 1.62 -13.77
N ARG A 81 6.78 1.50 -12.45
CA ARG A 81 6.89 0.22 -11.75
C ARG A 81 5.57 -0.24 -11.14
N ASN A 82 4.52 0.57 -11.23
CA ASN A 82 3.22 0.31 -10.66
C ASN A 82 3.33 -0.12 -9.18
N ARG A 83 4.20 0.55 -8.42
CA ARG A 83 4.43 0.26 -7.00
C ARG A 83 4.69 1.53 -6.23
N TYR A 84 4.13 1.59 -5.02
CA TYR A 84 4.43 2.60 -4.02
C TYR A 84 4.91 1.92 -2.74
N TYR A 85 5.97 2.45 -2.14
CA TYR A 85 6.57 1.91 -0.92
C TYR A 85 6.31 2.91 0.20
N SER A 86 5.54 2.50 1.21
CA SER A 86 5.48 3.21 2.49
C SER A 86 6.47 2.59 3.48
N ASP A 87 6.54 3.16 4.67
CA ASP A 87 7.42 2.69 5.74
C ASP A 87 7.19 1.21 6.10
N HIS A 88 5.92 0.80 6.12
CA HIS A 88 5.50 -0.52 6.59
C HIS A 88 4.91 -1.42 5.51
N HIS A 89 4.52 -0.86 4.36
CA HIS A 89 3.80 -1.60 3.33
C HIS A 89 4.34 -1.33 1.93
N VAL A 90 4.10 -2.28 1.03
CA VAL A 90 4.27 -2.10 -0.40
C VAL A 90 2.88 -2.18 -1.04
N TYR A 91 2.49 -1.11 -1.70
CA TYR A 91 1.28 -1.04 -2.52
C TYR A 91 1.63 -1.44 -3.94
N HIS A 92 1.02 -2.51 -4.43
CA HIS A 92 1.13 -2.93 -5.82
C HIS A 92 -0.08 -2.38 -6.56
N LEU A 93 0.19 -1.55 -7.55
CA LEU A 93 -0.80 -0.74 -8.24
C LEU A 93 -1.25 -1.47 -9.51
N ASP A 94 -2.55 -1.46 -9.75
CA ASP A 94 -3.14 -1.83 -11.02
C ASP A 94 -3.94 -0.64 -11.55
N ARG A 95 -3.77 -0.35 -12.83
CA ARG A 95 -4.42 0.80 -13.44
C ARG A 95 -5.90 0.48 -13.57
N TYR A 96 -6.77 1.41 -13.15
CA TYR A 96 -8.16 1.31 -13.54
C TYR A 96 -8.22 1.42 -15.06
N ALA A 97 -8.61 0.32 -15.72
CA ALA A 97 -8.80 0.25 -17.16
C ALA A 97 -9.91 1.19 -17.63
#